data_AF-A0A6B3GWD7-F1
#
_entry.id   AF-A0A6B3GWD7-F1
#
_cell.length_a   1.000
_cell.length_b   1.000
_cell.length_c   1.000
_cell.angle_alpha   90.00
_cell.angle_beta   90.00
_cell.angle_gamma   90.00
#
_symmetry.space_group_name_H-M   'P 1'
#
loop_
_entity.id
_entity.type
_entity.pdbx_description
1 polymer ?
#
loop_
_entity_poly.entity_id
_entity_poly.type
_entity_poly.pdbx_seq_one_letter_code
_entity_poly.pdbx_strand_id
1 'polypeptide(L)'
;MKWQFIPQGDGKPHYLVVNADESEPGTCKDIPLLFANPHSLIEGIVIACYAIRSSHAFIYLRGEVVPVLRRLHEAVREAYEAGYLGTNILGSGLDLELTVHAGAGAYICGEETALLDSLEGRRGQPRLRPPFPAVAGLYACPTVVNNVESIASVPAILNKGKDWFKSMGSEKSPG
;
A
#
# COMPACT_ATOMS: atom_id res chain seq x y z
N MET A 1 3.12 13.87 6.33
CA MET A 1 3.48 13.62 7.73
C MET A 1 3.60 12.14 8.06
N LYS A 2 2.63 11.25 7.73
CA LYS A 2 2.66 9.81 8.11
C LYS A 2 3.99 9.07 7.84
N TRP A 3 4.56 9.22 6.63
CA TRP A 3 5.80 8.52 6.25
C TRP A 3 7.05 8.99 7.01
N GLN A 4 7.02 10.18 7.63
CA GLN A 4 8.15 10.71 8.41
C GLN A 4 8.33 10.00 9.75
N PHE A 5 7.33 9.25 10.22
CA PHE A 5 7.40 8.53 11.49
C PHE A 5 8.12 7.18 11.38
N ILE A 6 8.50 6.77 10.17
CA ILE A 6 9.29 5.54 9.98
C ILE A 6 10.74 5.81 10.38
N PRO A 7 11.28 5.07 11.37
CA PRO A 7 12.66 5.22 11.79
C PRO A 7 13.59 4.99 10.59
N GLN A 8 14.71 5.72 10.57
CA GLN A 8 15.70 5.60 9.51
C GLN A 8 16.99 5.06 10.13
N GLY A 9 17.51 3.96 9.59
CA GLY A 9 18.78 3.37 10.04
C GLY A 9 18.68 2.50 11.29
N ASP A 10 17.51 1.91 11.56
CA ASP A 10 17.32 0.92 12.64
C ASP A 10 17.78 -0.51 12.24
N GLY A 11 18.23 -0.69 10.99
CA GLY A 11 18.74 -1.95 10.46
C GLY A 11 17.66 -3.02 10.24
N LYS A 12 16.38 -2.66 10.36
CA LYS A 12 15.26 -3.58 10.15
C LYS A 12 14.72 -3.44 8.73
N PRO A 13 14.11 -4.51 8.17
CA PRO A 13 13.33 -4.35 6.95
C PRO A 13 12.14 -3.45 7.23
N HIS A 14 11.80 -2.58 6.28
CA HIS A 14 10.59 -1.77 6.34
C HIS A 14 9.54 -2.36 5.41
N TYR A 15 8.27 -2.28 5.81
CA TYR A 15 7.15 -2.77 5.00
C TYR A 15 6.18 -1.66 4.64
N LEU A 16 5.73 -1.67 3.40
CA LEU A 16 4.53 -0.95 2.98
C LEU A 16 3.37 -1.94 2.89
N VAL A 17 2.24 -1.60 3.47
CA VAL A 17 1.00 -2.37 3.32
C VAL A 17 -0.08 -1.46 2.74
N VAL A 18 -0.54 -1.79 1.55
CA VAL A 18 -1.68 -1.14 0.91
C VAL A 18 -2.95 -1.83 1.39
N ASN A 19 -3.78 -1.07 2.10
CA ASN A 19 -5.10 -1.51 2.51
C ASN A 19 -6.09 -1.34 1.35
N ALA A 20 -6.38 -2.45 0.68
CA ALA A 20 -7.41 -2.60 -0.35
C ALA A 20 -8.62 -3.41 0.17
N ASP A 21 -8.82 -3.45 1.50
CA ASP A 21 -10.03 -3.99 2.13
C ASP A 21 -11.12 -2.91 2.22
N GLU A 22 -11.72 -2.59 1.07
CA GLU A 22 -12.84 -1.66 0.96
C GLU A 22 -14.14 -2.36 1.39
N SER A 23 -14.34 -2.51 2.70
CA SER A 23 -15.47 -3.23 3.29
C SER A 23 -16.53 -2.33 3.96
N GLU A 24 -16.31 -1.01 4.01
CA GLU A 24 -17.30 -0.05 4.54
C GLU A 24 -18.52 0.06 3.62
N PRO A 25 -19.76 -0.05 4.14
CA PRO A 25 -20.96 0.07 3.33
C PRO A 25 -21.05 1.42 2.60
N GLY A 26 -21.26 1.37 1.29
CA GLY A 26 -21.37 2.57 0.45
C GLY A 26 -20.04 3.06 -0.14
N THR A 27 -18.91 2.50 0.29
CA THR A 27 -17.59 2.81 -0.27
C THR A 27 -17.31 1.87 -1.45
N CYS A 28 -17.05 2.44 -2.63
CA CYS A 28 -16.84 1.69 -3.88
C CYS A 28 -15.84 2.38 -4.84
N LYS A 29 -14.84 3.06 -4.29
CA LYS A 29 -13.85 3.84 -5.04
C LYS A 29 -12.60 3.05 -5.41
N ASP A 30 -12.16 2.16 -4.52
CA ASP A 30 -10.88 1.45 -4.66
C ASP A 30 -11.03 0.29 -5.65
N ILE A 31 -12.12 -0.48 -5.58
CA ILE A 31 -12.34 -1.64 -6.45
C ILE A 31 -12.38 -1.26 -7.95
N PRO A 32 -13.12 -0.21 -8.40
CA PRO A 32 -13.08 0.21 -9.79
C PRO A 32 -11.70 0.71 -10.23
N LEU A 33 -10.98 1.43 -9.37
CA LEU A 33 -9.62 1.90 -9.67
C LEU A 33 -8.68 0.72 -9.91
N LEU A 34 -8.69 -0.27 -9.02
CA LEU A 34 -7.84 -1.47 -9.13
C LEU A 34 -8.21 -2.33 -10.34
N PHE A 35 -9.49 -2.34 -10.73
CA PHE A 35 -9.94 -3.07 -11.91
C PHE A 35 -9.51 -2.36 -13.21
N ALA A 36 -9.67 -1.04 -13.28
CA ALA A 36 -9.41 -0.27 -14.48
C ALA A 36 -7.92 0.06 -14.69
N ASN A 37 -7.22 0.48 -13.64
CA ASN A 37 -5.83 0.94 -13.72
C ASN A 37 -4.98 0.50 -12.50
N PRO A 38 -4.69 -0.81 -12.37
CA PRO A 38 -3.84 -1.32 -11.30
C PRO A 38 -2.40 -0.78 -11.33
N HIS A 39 -1.89 -0.43 -12.51
CA HIS A 39 -0.53 0.09 -12.68
C HIS A 39 -0.31 1.45 -12.00
N SER A 40 -1.35 2.29 -11.91
CA SER A 40 -1.28 3.54 -11.14
C SER A 40 -1.03 3.28 -9.66
N LEU A 41 -1.57 2.19 -9.09
CA LEU A 41 -1.26 1.79 -7.73
C LEU A 41 0.17 1.28 -7.64
N ILE A 42 0.61 0.42 -8.57
CA ILE A 42 1.95 -0.17 -8.57
C ILE A 42 3.03 0.93 -8.64
N GLU A 43 2.89 1.90 -9.53
CA GLU A 43 3.80 3.05 -9.60
C GLU A 43 3.84 3.84 -8.27
N GLY A 44 2.66 4.07 -7.68
CA GLY A 44 2.56 4.71 -6.36
C GLY A 44 3.26 3.91 -5.25
N ILE A 45 3.17 2.58 -5.30
CA ILE A 45 3.86 1.67 -4.37
C ILE A 45 5.37 1.80 -4.52
N VAL A 46 5.90 1.78 -5.75
CA VAL A 46 7.34 1.96 -6.01
C VAL A 46 7.84 3.27 -5.40
N ILE A 47 7.12 4.37 -5.66
CA ILE A 47 7.46 5.70 -5.12
C ILE A 47 7.42 5.71 -3.59
N ALA A 48 6.36 5.16 -2.99
CA ALA A 48 6.20 5.12 -1.54
C ALA A 48 7.30 4.28 -0.88
N CYS A 49 7.60 3.11 -1.42
CA CYS A 49 8.68 2.23 -0.96
C CYS A 49 10.05 2.91 -1.05
N TYR A 50 10.33 3.63 -2.13
CA TYR A 50 11.54 4.44 -2.23
C TYR A 50 11.62 5.48 -1.10
N ALA A 51 10.53 6.21 -0.85
CA ALA A 51 10.49 7.25 0.17
C ALA A 51 10.69 6.71 1.60
N ILE A 52 10.18 5.51 1.90
CA ILE A 52 10.29 4.89 3.22
C ILE A 52 11.44 3.87 3.35
N ARG A 53 12.23 3.67 2.29
CA ARG A 53 13.31 2.67 2.20
C ARG A 53 12.83 1.24 2.49
N SER A 54 11.68 0.89 1.91
CA SER A 54 11.12 -0.47 1.98
C SER A 54 11.48 -1.24 0.72
N SER A 55 11.95 -2.47 0.90
CA SER A 55 12.22 -3.41 -0.20
C SER A 55 11.10 -4.42 -0.41
N HIS A 56 10.00 -4.34 0.35
CA HIS A 56 8.88 -5.26 0.24
C HIS A 56 7.56 -4.58 0.58
N ALA A 57 6.62 -4.62 -0.37
CA ALA A 57 5.26 -4.14 -0.22
C ALA A 57 4.23 -5.26 -0.31
N PHE A 58 3.11 -5.06 0.39
CA PHE A 58 1.95 -5.94 0.36
C PHE A 58 0.71 -5.17 -0.11
N ILE A 59 -0.12 -5.79 -0.93
CA ILE A 59 -1.49 -5.32 -1.20
C ILE A 59 -2.42 -6.31 -0.50
N TYR A 60 -3.14 -5.84 0.52
CA TYR A 60 -4.16 -6.64 1.20
C TYR A 60 -5.53 -6.32 0.58
N LEU A 61 -6.01 -7.21 -0.28
CA LEU A 61 -7.27 -7.07 -1.00
C LEU A 61 -8.35 -7.91 -0.32
N ARG A 62 -9.57 -7.37 -0.21
CA ARG A 62 -10.71 -8.17 0.26
C ARG A 62 -10.96 -9.41 -0.62
N GLY A 63 -11.41 -10.50 -0.01
CA GLY A 63 -11.51 -11.82 -0.67
C GLY A 63 -12.63 -11.94 -1.70
N GLU A 64 -13.61 -11.03 -1.66
CA GLU A 64 -14.86 -11.14 -2.42
C GLU A 64 -14.72 -10.62 -3.87
N VAL A 65 -13.63 -9.93 -4.19
CA VAL A 65 -13.42 -9.26 -5.49
C VAL A 65 -12.46 -10.04 -6.39
N VAL A 66 -12.76 -11.32 -6.63
CA VAL A 66 -11.94 -12.24 -7.44
C VAL A 66 -11.51 -11.67 -8.81
N PRO A 67 -12.36 -10.96 -9.58
CA PRO A 67 -11.92 -10.33 -10.83
C PRO A 67 -10.80 -9.31 -10.65
N VAL A 68 -10.86 -8.50 -9.58
CA VAL A 68 -9.83 -7.52 -9.24
C VAL A 68 -8.56 -8.22 -8.76
N LEU A 69 -8.68 -9.29 -7.98
CA LEU A 69 -7.54 -10.09 -7.55
C LEU A 69 -6.74 -10.62 -8.75
N ARG A 70 -7.43 -11.19 -9.75
CA ARG A 70 -6.81 -11.66 -10.99
C ARG A 70 -6.14 -10.53 -11.75
N ARG A 71 -6.80 -9.36 -11.84
CA ARG A 71 -6.26 -8.19 -12.54
C ARG A 71 -5.02 -7.64 -11.86
N LEU A 72 -4.98 -7.62 -10.53
CA LEU A 72 -3.80 -7.21 -9.76
C LEU A 72 -2.64 -8.17 -9.95
N HIS A 73 -2.87 -9.49 -9.83
CA HIS A 73 -1.80 -10.46 -10.09
C HIS A 73 -1.22 -10.33 -11.50
N GLU A 74 -2.07 -10.11 -12.50
CA GLU A 74 -1.62 -9.91 -13.87
C GLU A 74 -0.82 -8.61 -14.03
N ALA A 75 -1.27 -7.51 -13.45
CA ALA A 75 -0.54 -6.24 -13.49
C ALA A 75 0.81 -6.31 -12.75
N VAL A 76 0.87 -7.03 -11.63
CA VAL A 76 2.13 -7.30 -10.93
C VAL A 76 3.07 -8.11 -11.83
N ARG A 77 2.58 -9.18 -12.46
CA ARG A 77 3.36 -9.98 -13.43
C ARG A 77 3.91 -9.12 -14.57
N GLU A 78 3.05 -8.31 -15.20
CA GLU A 78 3.43 -7.36 -16.25
C GLU A 78 4.52 -6.38 -15.77
N ALA A 79 4.43 -5.87 -14.53
CA ALA A 79 5.41 -4.95 -13.96
C ALA A 79 6.77 -5.62 -13.67
N TYR A 80 6.78 -6.87 -13.22
CA TYR A 80 8.00 -7.67 -13.10
C TYR A 80 8.65 -7.92 -14.47
N GLU A 81 7.86 -8.30 -15.49
CA GLU A 81 8.36 -8.54 -16.85
C GLU A 81 8.93 -7.29 -17.51
N ALA A 82 8.36 -6.12 -17.22
CA ALA A 82 8.86 -4.84 -17.69
C ALA A 82 10.06 -4.30 -16.89
N GLY A 83 10.47 -4.97 -15.81
CA GLY A 83 11.57 -4.54 -14.95
C GLY A 83 11.25 -3.34 -14.03
N TYR A 84 9.96 -3.10 -13.76
CA TYR A 84 9.47 -2.08 -12.83
C TYR A 84 9.36 -2.61 -11.38
N LEU A 85 9.45 -3.93 -11.18
CA LEU A 85 9.50 -4.62 -9.89
C LEU A 85 10.62 -5.67 -9.92
N GLY A 86 11.06 -6.11 -8.74
CA GLY A 86 12.14 -7.08 -8.57
C GLY A 86 13.46 -6.42 -8.21
N THR A 87 14.57 -7.02 -8.65
CA THR A 87 15.92 -6.57 -8.27
C THR A 87 16.46 -5.49 -9.19
N ASN A 88 17.14 -4.51 -8.62
CA ASN A 88 17.79 -3.41 -9.29
C ASN A 88 16.89 -2.74 -10.36
N ILE A 89 15.70 -2.31 -9.93
CA ILE A 89 14.64 -1.75 -10.78
C ILE A 89 15.21 -0.65 -11.67
N LEU A 90 15.13 -0.84 -12.99
CA LEU A 90 15.65 0.09 -14.00
C LEU A 90 17.13 0.51 -13.79
N GLY A 91 17.95 -0.31 -13.13
CA GLY A 91 19.34 0.02 -12.82
C GLY A 91 19.52 1.05 -11.69
N SER A 92 18.48 1.32 -10.90
CA SER A 92 18.48 2.34 -9.84
C SER A 92 19.20 1.92 -8.55
N GLY A 93 19.55 0.64 -8.40
CA GLY A 93 20.04 0.04 -7.17
C GLY A 93 18.95 -0.24 -6.12
N LEU A 94 17.67 -0.12 -6.50
CA LEU A 94 16.54 -0.41 -5.64
C LEU A 94 15.97 -1.80 -5.94
N ASP A 95 15.78 -2.59 -4.89
CA ASP A 95 15.07 -3.86 -4.94
C ASP A 95 13.67 -3.66 -4.34
N LEU A 96 12.63 -4.14 -5.02
CA LEU A 96 11.27 -4.10 -4.47
C LEU A 96 10.46 -5.33 -4.88
N GLU A 97 10.07 -6.07 -3.86
CA GLU A 97 9.14 -7.19 -3.95
C GLU A 97 7.71 -6.73 -3.67
N LEU A 98 6.75 -7.19 -4.47
CA LEU A 98 5.34 -6.87 -4.30
C LEU A 98 4.50 -8.15 -4.17
N THR A 99 3.83 -8.29 -3.04
CA THR A 99 2.96 -9.45 -2.77
C THR A 99 1.50 -9.03 -2.70
N VAL A 100 0.66 -9.64 -3.54
CA VAL A 100 -0.80 -9.50 -3.45
C VAL A 100 -1.34 -10.59 -2.53
N HIS A 101 -2.06 -10.18 -1.48
CA HIS A 101 -2.67 -11.06 -0.50
C HIS A 101 -4.19 -10.86 -0.49
N ALA A 102 -4.93 -11.96 -0.65
CA ALA A 102 -6.39 -11.94 -0.57
C ALA A 102 -6.85 -12.27 0.86
N GLY A 103 -7.68 -11.41 1.44
CA GLY A 103 -8.38 -11.67 2.70
C GLY A 103 -9.52 -12.68 2.54
N ALA A 104 -10.27 -12.89 3.62
CA ALA A 104 -11.36 -13.88 3.69
C ALA A 104 -12.73 -13.29 4.01
N GLY A 105 -12.95 -12.00 3.71
CA GLY A 105 -14.24 -11.33 3.84
C GLY A 105 -14.62 -10.97 5.28
N ALA A 106 -13.73 -10.26 5.98
CA ALA A 106 -13.97 -9.82 7.36
C ALA A 106 -13.74 -8.31 7.47
N TYR A 107 -14.81 -7.54 7.70
CA TYR A 107 -14.78 -6.08 7.82
C TYR A 107 -13.71 -5.55 8.80
N ILE A 108 -13.49 -6.27 9.91
CA ILE A 108 -12.50 -5.89 10.91
C ILE A 108 -11.06 -5.88 10.36
N CYS A 109 -10.76 -6.66 9.33
CA CYS A 109 -9.46 -6.69 8.68
C CYS A 109 -9.15 -5.40 7.90
N GLY A 110 -10.13 -4.51 7.71
CA GLY A 110 -9.91 -3.18 7.15
C GLY A 110 -9.32 -2.18 8.15
N GLU A 111 -9.34 -2.49 9.46
CA GLU A 111 -8.64 -1.69 10.46
C GLU A 111 -7.12 -1.92 10.37
N GLU A 112 -6.36 -0.82 10.42
CA GLU A 112 -4.92 -0.80 10.16
C GLU A 112 -4.11 -1.87 10.92
N THR A 113 -4.41 -2.11 12.20
CA THR A 113 -3.66 -3.08 13.01
C THR A 113 -4.18 -4.50 12.90
N ALA A 114 -5.50 -4.67 12.75
CA ALA A 114 -6.14 -5.97 12.50
C ALA A 114 -5.72 -6.56 11.14
N LEU A 115 -5.52 -5.69 10.14
CA LEU A 115 -5.00 -6.05 8.82
C LEU A 115 -3.63 -6.72 8.94
N LEU A 116 -2.72 -6.14 9.74
CA LEU A 116 -1.38 -6.69 9.94
C LEU A 116 -1.42 -8.07 10.58
N ASP A 117 -2.25 -8.26 11.61
CA ASP A 117 -2.45 -9.59 12.23
C ASP A 117 -3.00 -10.61 11.23
N SER A 118 -3.99 -10.21 10.41
CA SER A 118 -4.53 -11.09 9.38
C SER A 118 -3.47 -11.46 8.34
N LEU A 119 -2.63 -10.51 7.93
CA LEU A 119 -1.56 -10.74 6.95
C LEU A 119 -0.46 -11.66 7.50
N GLU A 120 -0.23 -11.63 8.82
CA GLU A 120 0.68 -12.57 9.52
C GLU A 120 0.10 -13.98 9.71
N GLY A 121 -1.14 -14.23 9.27
CA GLY A 121 -1.83 -15.51 9.44
C GLY A 121 -2.43 -15.69 10.84
N ARG A 122 -2.50 -14.63 11.65
CA ARG A 122 -3.22 -14.62 12.92
C ARG A 122 -4.69 -14.26 12.66
N ARG A 123 -5.52 -14.37 13.69
CA ARG A 123 -6.89 -13.83 13.64
C ARG A 123 -6.78 -12.30 13.51
N GLY A 124 -7.50 -11.69 12.57
CA GLY A 124 -7.52 -10.24 12.35
C GLY A 124 -8.17 -9.48 13.50
N GLN A 125 -7.45 -9.35 14.61
CA GLN A 125 -7.86 -8.61 15.79
C GLN A 125 -7.01 -7.35 15.91
N PRO A 126 -7.59 -6.20 16.27
CA PRO A 126 -6.81 -4.99 16.46
C PRO A 126 -5.72 -5.17 17.52
N ARG A 127 -4.53 -4.64 17.26
CA ARG A 127 -3.43 -4.63 18.22
C ARG A 127 -3.61 -3.48 19.20
N LEU A 128 -3.22 -3.71 20.46
CA LEU A 128 -3.12 -2.66 21.47
C LEU A 128 -2.08 -1.62 21.03
N ARG A 129 -2.44 -0.34 21.14
CA ARG A 129 -1.51 0.79 21.00
C ARG A 129 -1.18 1.26 22.43
N PRO A 130 0.09 1.36 22.84
CA PRO A 130 1.35 1.06 22.12
C PRO A 130 1.71 -0.45 22.04
N PRO A 131 2.58 -0.89 21.10
CA PRO A 131 3.38 -0.09 20.16
C PRO A 131 2.64 0.33 18.88
N PHE A 132 3.09 1.43 18.25
CA PHE A 132 2.54 1.90 16.98
C PHE A 132 3.13 1.13 15.77
N PRO A 133 2.37 0.95 14.67
CA PRO A 133 2.83 0.23 13.48
C PRO A 133 4.11 0.79 12.86
N ALA A 134 4.31 2.12 12.95
CA ALA A 134 5.51 2.77 12.43
C ALA A 134 6.81 2.32 13.14
N VAL A 135 6.70 1.76 14.35
CA VAL A 135 7.84 1.24 15.13
C VAL A 135 7.86 -0.29 15.12
N ALA A 136 6.70 -0.92 15.28
CA ALA A 136 6.55 -2.37 15.30
C ALA A 136 5.18 -2.76 14.72
N GLY A 137 5.13 -2.91 13.40
CA GLY A 137 3.97 -3.36 12.64
C GLY A 137 4.12 -4.80 12.18
N LEU A 138 4.05 -5.01 10.87
CA LEU A 138 4.18 -6.32 10.23
C LEU A 138 5.51 -6.97 10.62
N TYR A 139 5.45 -8.21 11.11
CA TYR A 139 6.62 -8.98 11.57
C TYR A 139 7.47 -8.23 12.62
N ALA A 140 6.83 -7.42 13.46
CA ALA A 140 7.48 -6.54 14.45
C ALA A 140 8.50 -5.56 13.84
N CYS A 141 8.32 -5.22 12.57
CA CYS A 141 9.16 -4.30 11.81
C CYS A 141 8.41 -2.99 11.49
N PRO A 142 9.13 -1.87 11.24
CA PRO A 142 8.51 -0.61 10.85
C PRO A 142 7.61 -0.78 9.64
N THR A 143 6.32 -0.46 9.80
CA THR A 143 5.33 -0.66 8.75
C THR A 143 4.48 0.59 8.56
N VAL A 144 4.28 0.97 7.30
CA VAL A 144 3.30 1.97 6.90
C VAL A 144 2.10 1.28 6.29
N VAL A 145 0.91 1.55 6.80
CA VAL A 145 -0.34 1.16 6.13
C VAL A 145 -0.95 2.37 5.44
N ASN A 146 -1.31 2.26 4.17
CA ASN A 146 -2.01 3.32 3.45
C ASN A 146 -3.16 2.76 2.61
N ASN A 147 -4.23 3.52 2.44
CA ASN A 147 -5.31 3.15 1.54
C ASN A 147 -4.86 3.24 0.07
N VAL A 148 -5.52 2.46 -0.80
CA VAL A 148 -5.30 2.41 -2.25
C VAL A 148 -5.31 3.80 -2.89
N GLU A 149 -6.36 4.58 -2.68
CA GLU A 149 -6.52 5.92 -3.29
C GLU A 149 -5.38 6.86 -2.90
N SER A 150 -4.94 6.79 -1.64
CA SER A 150 -3.83 7.61 -1.16
C SER A 150 -2.53 7.31 -1.91
N ILE A 151 -2.22 6.03 -2.15
CA ILE A 151 -1.00 5.61 -2.87
C ILE A 151 -1.15 5.87 -4.37
N ALA A 152 -2.30 5.55 -4.95
CA ALA A 152 -2.56 5.74 -6.38
C ALA A 152 -2.56 7.22 -6.80
N SER A 153 -2.76 8.15 -5.86
CA SER A 153 -2.67 9.60 -6.11
C SER A 153 -1.22 10.11 -6.18
N VAL A 154 -0.26 9.38 -5.59
CA VAL A 154 1.13 9.83 -5.46
C VAL A 154 1.82 10.08 -6.82
N PRO A 155 1.70 9.21 -7.84
CA PRO A 155 2.30 9.46 -9.15
C PRO A 155 1.86 10.78 -9.77
N ALA A 156 0.56 11.08 -9.72
CA ALA A 156 0.02 12.32 -10.26
C ALA A 156 0.55 13.56 -9.51
N ILE A 157 0.68 13.48 -8.18
CA ILE A 157 1.24 14.55 -7.34
C ILE A 157 2.71 14.80 -7.70
N LEU A 158 3.50 13.75 -7.90
CA LEU A 158 4.91 13.91 -8.28
C LEU A 158 5.05 14.48 -9.70
N ASN A 159 4.24 14.02 -10.64
CA ASN A 159 4.31 14.44 -12.02
C ASN A 159 3.86 15.91 -12.22
N LYS A 160 2.77 16.31 -11.57
CA LYS A 160 2.17 17.65 -11.74
C LYS A 160 2.57 18.67 -10.67
N GLY A 161 3.22 18.21 -9.60
CA GLY A 161 3.66 19.02 -8.48
C GLY A 161 2.60 19.24 -7.41
N LYS A 162 3.07 19.57 -6.20
CA LYS A 162 2.22 19.78 -5.02
C LYS A 162 1.21 20.92 -5.19
N ASP A 163 1.57 21.97 -5.91
CA ASP A 163 0.72 23.17 -6.04
C ASP A 163 -0.47 22.88 -6.94
N TRP A 164 -0.31 22.02 -7.96
CA TRP A 164 -1.42 21.48 -8.75
C TRP A 164 -2.40 20.71 -7.87
N PHE A 165 -1.91 19.80 -7.03
CA PHE A 165 -2.77 19.02 -6.13
C PHE A 165 -3.52 19.93 -5.15
N LYS A 166 -2.82 20.91 -4.56
CA LYS A 166 -3.41 21.88 -3.63
C LYS A 166 -4.33 22.92 -4.29
N SER A 167 -4.33 23.02 -5.61
CA SER A 167 -5.27 23.88 -6.33
C SER A 167 -6.70 23.32 -6.37
N MET A 168 -6.86 22.03 -6.05
CA MET A 168 -8.14 21.35 -5.93
C MET A 168 -8.55 21.23 -4.46
N GLY A 169 -9.85 21.33 -4.19
CA GLY A 169 -10.39 21.22 -2.83
C GLY A 169 -10.25 22.49 -1.99
N SER A 170 -10.32 22.33 -0.67
CA SER A 170 -10.22 23.44 0.29
C SER A 170 -8.83 23.48 0.92
N GLU A 171 -8.47 24.58 1.60
CA GLU A 171 -7.17 24.72 2.25
C GLU A 171 -6.84 23.57 3.23
N LYS A 172 -7.87 23.04 3.92
CA LYS A 172 -7.73 21.95 4.89
C LYS A 172 -7.96 20.55 4.30
N SER A 173 -8.53 20.47 3.11
CA SER A 173 -8.77 19.23 2.37
C SER A 173 -8.37 19.43 0.91
N PRO A 174 -7.07 19.50 0.62
CA PRO A 174 -6.57 19.62 -0.75
C PRO A 174 -6.64 18.28 -1.47
N GLY A 175 -6.84 18.33 -2.78
CA GLY A 175 -7.04 17.14 -3.63
C GLY A 175 -8.50 16.83 -3.88
#